data_AF-A0A349JKA3-F1
#
_entry.id   AF-A0A349JKA3-F1
#
_cell.length_a   1.000
_cell.length_b   1.000
_cell.length_c   1.000
_cell.angle_alpha   90.00
_cell.angle_beta   90.00
_cell.angle_gamma   90.00
#
_symmetry.space_group_name_H-M   'P 1'
#
loop_
_entity.id
_entity.type
_entity.pdbx_description
1 polymer ?
#
loop_
_entity_poly.entity_id
_entity_poly.type
_entity_poly.pdbx_seq_one_letter_code
_entity_poly.pdbx_strand_id
1 'polypeptide(L)'
;FFYTVTLPCTLWFFDRGKVKTSRRDQVLFIDARHIYSQVDRAHREFSEAQIEFISNIVRLYRGEKAELTADSEMLIETFPEKVYQDVAGLCKIATLAEIEAQGWSLNPGRYVGVAERQEAEDFDFAARLEELNEELEILNVEARGLEETIAENVMILLEDIVTISGTCSQN
;
A
#
# COMPACT_ATOMS: atom_id res chain seq x y z
N PHE A 1 -12.46 4.66 -6.83
CA PHE A 1 -11.21 5.40 -6.58
C PHE A 1 -11.51 6.64 -5.77
N PHE A 2 -10.55 7.16 -5.02
CA PHE A 2 -10.71 8.44 -4.32
C PHE A 2 -10.35 9.57 -5.28
N TYR A 3 -11.17 10.63 -5.32
CA TYR A 3 -11.01 11.74 -6.27
C TYR A 3 -9.86 12.69 -5.92
N THR A 4 -9.47 12.79 -4.65
CA THR A 4 -8.54 13.82 -4.17
C THR A 4 -7.23 13.26 -3.60
N VAL A 5 -7.13 11.94 -3.43
CA VAL A 5 -5.96 11.29 -2.83
C VAL A 5 -5.71 9.93 -3.48
N THR A 6 -4.44 9.55 -3.61
CA THR A 6 -4.07 8.21 -4.07
C THR A 6 -3.84 7.31 -2.87
N LEU A 7 -4.93 6.88 -2.22
CA LEU A 7 -4.87 5.91 -1.13
C LEU A 7 -5.40 4.55 -1.59
N PRO A 8 -4.71 3.44 -1.26
CA PRO A 8 -5.29 2.12 -1.45
C PRO A 8 -6.48 1.96 -0.51
N CYS A 9 -7.53 1.27 -0.97
CA CYS A 9 -8.61 0.80 -0.12
C CYS A 9 -8.79 -0.69 -0.29
N THR A 10 -9.41 -1.31 0.71
CA THR A 10 -9.79 -2.73 0.67
C THR A 10 -11.28 -2.82 0.90
N LEU A 11 -11.97 -3.54 0.02
CA LEU A 11 -13.40 -3.83 0.16
C LEU A 11 -13.58 -5.21 0.79
N TRP A 12 -14.50 -5.29 1.74
CA TRP A 12 -14.73 -6.51 2.53
C TRP A 12 -16.11 -7.05 2.24
N PHE A 13 -16.15 -8.28 1.72
CA PHE A 13 -17.39 -8.96 1.39
C PHE A 13 -17.59 -10.16 2.33
N PHE A 14 -18.60 -10.07 3.19
CA PHE A 14 -18.93 -11.12 4.14
C PHE A 14 -20.04 -12.01 3.59
N ASP A 15 -19.77 -13.30 3.46
CA ASP A 15 -20.73 -14.31 3.00
C ASP A 15 -21.18 -15.17 4.19
N ARG A 16 -22.38 -14.91 4.72
CA ARG A 16 -22.98 -15.72 5.80
C ARG A 16 -23.42 -17.11 5.31
N GLY A 17 -23.61 -17.29 4.00
CA GLY A 17 -24.03 -18.55 3.39
C GLY A 17 -22.93 -19.60 3.30
N LYS A 18 -21.65 -19.20 3.36
CA LYS A 18 -20.51 -20.14 3.25
C LYS A 18 -20.29 -21.04 4.46
N VAL A 19 -20.99 -20.83 5.59
CA VAL A 19 -20.79 -21.57 6.84
C VAL A 19 -20.99 -23.08 6.67
N LYS A 20 -21.86 -23.49 5.74
CA LYS A 20 -22.19 -24.90 5.46
C LYS A 20 -21.46 -25.46 4.23
N THR A 21 -20.46 -24.75 3.70
CA THR A 21 -19.71 -25.17 2.51
C THR A 21 -18.24 -25.41 2.87
N SER A 22 -17.47 -25.96 1.93
CA SER A 22 -16.02 -26.09 2.06
C SER A 22 -15.30 -24.73 2.22
N ARG A 23 -15.96 -23.63 1.87
CA ARG A 23 -15.44 -22.25 1.96
C ARG A 23 -15.54 -21.63 3.37
N ARG A 24 -16.07 -22.36 4.36
CA ARG A 24 -16.31 -21.86 5.72
C ARG A 24 -15.11 -21.11 6.30
N ASP A 25 -13.94 -21.75 6.29
CA ASP A 25 -12.70 -21.25 6.92
C ASP A 25 -11.70 -20.71 5.88
N GLN A 26 -12.21 -20.32 4.71
CA GLN A 26 -11.44 -19.78 3.61
C GLN A 26 -11.79 -18.32 3.34
N VAL A 27 -10.78 -17.53 2.98
CA VAL A 27 -10.89 -16.14 2.52
C VAL A 27 -10.26 -16.06 1.14
N LEU A 28 -11.01 -15.53 0.19
CA LEU A 28 -10.48 -15.18 -1.13
C LEU A 28 -9.89 -13.78 -1.05
N PHE A 29 -8.59 -13.66 -1.29
CA PHE A 29 -7.91 -12.39 -1.48
C PHE A 29 -7.82 -12.06 -2.97
N ILE A 30 -8.11 -10.81 -3.31
CA ILE A 30 -7.96 -10.26 -4.67
C ILE A 30 -7.19 -8.96 -4.56
N ASP A 31 -6.09 -8.84 -5.30
CA ASP A 31 -5.32 -7.62 -5.45
C ASP A 31 -5.65 -6.95 -6.78
N ALA A 32 -6.56 -5.99 -6.74
CA ALA A 32 -6.99 -5.24 -7.91
C ALA A 32 -6.18 -3.95 -8.13
N ARG A 33 -5.06 -3.74 -7.41
CA ARG A 33 -4.29 -2.47 -7.48
C ARG A 33 -3.77 -2.13 -8.87
N HIS A 34 -3.60 -3.14 -9.73
CA HIS A 34 -3.10 -3.01 -11.09
C HIS A 34 -4.18 -3.13 -12.17
N ILE A 35 -5.44 -3.35 -11.79
CA ILE A 35 -6.56 -3.48 -12.74
C ILE A 35 -7.26 -2.14 -12.78
N TYR A 36 -6.92 -1.26 -13.71
CA TYR A 36 -7.65 0.00 -13.88
C TYR A 36 -7.40 0.59 -15.25
N SER A 37 -8.32 1.42 -15.71
CA SER A 37 -8.08 2.36 -16.79
C SER A 37 -7.64 3.69 -16.20
N GLN A 38 -6.47 4.18 -16.62
CA GLN A 38 -6.02 5.51 -16.23
C GLN A 38 -6.72 6.56 -17.09
N VAL A 39 -7.51 7.42 -16.46
CA VAL A 39 -8.22 8.51 -17.17
C VAL A 39 -7.32 9.73 -17.28
N ASP A 40 -6.64 10.08 -16.18
CA ASP A 40 -5.61 11.11 -16.15
C ASP A 40 -4.54 10.79 -15.07
N ARG A 41 -3.67 11.74 -14.74
CA ARG A 41 -2.59 11.56 -13.75
C ARG A 41 -3.12 11.16 -12.36
N ALA A 42 -4.28 11.66 -11.95
CA ALA A 42 -4.86 11.46 -10.61
C ALA A 42 -6.04 10.48 -10.60
N HIS A 43 -6.76 10.34 -11.70
CA HIS A 43 -8.01 9.58 -11.78
C HIS A 43 -7.82 8.24 -12.49
N ARG A 44 -8.41 7.23 -11.86
CA ARG A 44 -8.46 5.85 -12.35
C ARG A 44 -9.91 5.41 -12.26
N GLU A 45 -10.32 4.55 -13.18
CA GLU A 45 -11.67 3.98 -13.23
C GLU A 45 -11.58 2.49 -13.57
N PHE A 46 -12.65 1.75 -13.25
CA PHE A 46 -12.81 0.39 -13.75
C PHE A 46 -13.75 0.43 -14.95
N SER A 47 -13.35 -0.18 -16.07
CA SER A 47 -14.26 -0.46 -17.18
C SER A 47 -15.25 -1.57 -16.81
N GLU A 48 -16.34 -1.70 -17.57
CA GLU A 48 -17.30 -2.80 -17.37
C GLU A 48 -16.62 -4.17 -17.48
N ALA A 49 -15.70 -4.35 -18.44
CA ALA A 49 -14.91 -5.57 -18.58
C ALA A 49 -14.02 -5.86 -17.36
N GLN A 50 -13.41 -4.83 -16.76
CA GLN A 50 -12.60 -4.99 -15.54
C GLN A 50 -13.45 -5.36 -14.33
N ILE A 51 -14.64 -4.75 -14.19
CA ILE A 51 -15.59 -5.10 -13.13
C ILE A 51 -16.09 -6.53 -13.32
N GLU A 52 -16.45 -6.92 -14.53
CA GLU A 52 -16.90 -8.28 -14.86
C GLU A 52 -15.78 -9.29 -14.57
N PHE A 53 -14.54 -9.01 -14.95
CA PHE A 53 -13.39 -9.86 -14.66
C PHE A 53 -13.19 -10.08 -13.15
N ILE A 54 -13.13 -9.01 -12.35
CA ILE A 54 -12.99 -9.13 -10.88
C ILE A 54 -14.17 -9.91 -10.28
N SER A 55 -15.39 -9.66 -10.77
CA SER A 55 -16.60 -10.37 -10.33
C SER A 55 -16.53 -11.85 -10.69
N ASN A 56 -15.99 -12.18 -11.86
CA ASN A 56 -15.79 -13.56 -12.30
C ASN A 56 -14.80 -14.32 -11.43
N ILE A 57 -13.74 -13.70 -10.91
CA ILE A 57 -12.85 -14.36 -9.93
C ILE A 57 -13.68 -14.88 -8.74
N VAL A 58 -14.62 -14.07 -8.23
CA VAL A 58 -15.51 -14.45 -7.14
C VAL A 58 -16.50 -15.55 -7.56
N ARG A 59 -17.08 -15.47 -8.76
CA ARG A 59 -17.97 -16.52 -9.30
C ARG A 59 -17.26 -17.86 -9.41
N LEU A 60 -16.07 -17.87 -10.01
CA LEU A 60 -15.25 -19.07 -10.17
C LEU A 60 -14.86 -19.66 -8.81
N TYR A 61 -14.44 -18.83 -7.85
CA TYR A 61 -14.18 -19.26 -6.47
C TYR A 61 -15.40 -19.94 -5.81
N ARG A 62 -16.61 -19.49 -6.14
CA ARG A 62 -17.86 -20.08 -5.63
C ARG A 62 -18.31 -21.32 -6.41
N GLY A 63 -17.64 -21.68 -7.51
CA GLY A 63 -18.07 -22.74 -8.41
C GLY A 63 -19.26 -22.34 -9.28
N GLU A 64 -19.51 -21.04 -9.45
CA GLU A 64 -20.56 -20.50 -10.32
C GLU A 64 -20.04 -20.37 -11.77
N LYS A 65 -20.97 -20.32 -12.74
CA LYS A 65 -20.61 -20.03 -14.13
C LYS A 65 -20.11 -18.60 -14.26
N ALA A 66 -19.04 -18.41 -15.02
CA ALA A 66 -18.56 -17.09 -15.39
C ALA A 66 -19.60 -16.34 -16.25
N GLU A 67 -19.70 -15.05 -16.01
CA GLU A 67 -20.42 -14.07 -16.82
C GLU A 67 -19.52 -13.64 -17.99
N LEU A 68 -20.12 -13.45 -19.17
CA LEU A 68 -19.40 -13.19 -20.42
C LEU A 68 -20.15 -12.10 -21.21
N THR A 69 -20.69 -11.11 -20.51
CA THR A 69 -21.52 -10.06 -21.13
C THR A 69 -20.69 -8.89 -21.63
N ALA A 70 -19.59 -8.60 -20.96
CA ALA A 70 -18.56 -7.67 -21.38
C ALA A 70 -17.41 -8.41 -22.09
N ASP A 71 -16.35 -7.66 -22.40
CA ASP A 71 -15.13 -8.26 -22.92
C ASP A 71 -14.53 -9.24 -21.92
N SER A 72 -14.29 -10.46 -22.40
CA SER A 72 -13.84 -11.61 -21.61
C SER A 72 -12.37 -11.94 -21.82
N GLU A 73 -11.59 -11.11 -22.52
CA GLU A 73 -10.18 -11.35 -22.81
C GLU A 73 -9.36 -11.62 -21.54
N MET A 74 -9.43 -10.74 -20.54
CA MET A 74 -8.73 -10.91 -19.25
C MET A 74 -9.13 -12.21 -18.54
N LEU A 75 -10.42 -12.59 -18.62
CA LEU A 75 -10.91 -13.83 -18.03
C LEU A 75 -10.30 -15.05 -18.72
N ILE A 76 -10.29 -15.06 -20.05
CA ILE A 76 -9.80 -16.19 -20.84
C ILE A 76 -8.28 -16.32 -20.71
N GLU A 77 -7.56 -15.21 -20.67
CA GLU A 77 -6.11 -15.20 -20.45
C GLU A 77 -5.75 -15.74 -19.06
N THR A 78 -6.46 -15.29 -18.03
CA THR A 78 -6.16 -15.66 -16.63
C THR A 78 -6.70 -17.04 -16.26
N PHE A 79 -7.89 -17.39 -16.75
CA PHE A 79 -8.62 -18.63 -16.47
C PHE A 79 -9.13 -19.26 -17.78
N PRO A 80 -8.26 -19.87 -18.61
CA PRO A 80 -8.65 -20.42 -19.90
C PRO A 80 -9.78 -21.46 -19.81
N GLU A 81 -9.78 -22.27 -18.74
CA GLU A 81 -10.80 -23.28 -18.49
C GLU A 81 -12.04 -22.75 -17.75
N LYS A 82 -12.06 -21.45 -17.39
CA LYS A 82 -13.11 -20.83 -16.55
C LYS A 82 -13.33 -21.62 -15.25
N VAL A 83 -12.22 -22.05 -14.64
CA VAL A 83 -12.16 -22.69 -13.34
C VAL A 83 -11.20 -21.86 -12.48
N TYR A 84 -11.53 -21.71 -11.20
CA TYR A 84 -10.69 -20.95 -10.27
C TYR A 84 -9.33 -21.63 -10.06
N GLN A 85 -8.28 -20.82 -10.05
CA GLN A 85 -6.95 -21.18 -9.57
C GLN A 85 -6.32 -19.96 -8.88
N ASP A 86 -5.36 -20.20 -7.98
CA ASP A 86 -4.56 -19.11 -7.42
C ASP A 86 -3.68 -18.52 -8.53
N VAL A 87 -3.59 -17.20 -8.60
CA VAL A 87 -2.79 -16.46 -9.58
C VAL A 87 -1.88 -15.47 -8.86
N ALA A 88 -0.57 -15.65 -9.02
CA ALA A 88 0.43 -14.80 -8.38
C ALA A 88 0.21 -13.32 -8.71
N GLY A 89 0.21 -12.47 -7.68
CA GLY A 89 -0.05 -11.04 -7.78
C GLY A 89 -1.51 -10.64 -8.00
N LEU A 90 -2.44 -11.60 -8.17
CA LEU A 90 -3.84 -11.32 -8.48
C LEU A 90 -4.81 -11.87 -7.45
N CYS A 91 -4.85 -13.18 -7.22
CA CYS A 91 -5.82 -13.77 -6.30
C CYS A 91 -5.33 -15.06 -5.65
N LYS A 92 -5.77 -15.28 -4.41
CA LYS A 92 -5.43 -16.49 -3.64
C LYS A 92 -6.52 -16.84 -2.64
N ILE A 93 -6.82 -18.12 -2.48
CA ILE A 93 -7.57 -18.63 -1.32
C ILE A 93 -6.59 -18.87 -0.17
N ALA A 94 -6.82 -18.23 0.97
CA ALA A 94 -6.09 -18.51 2.20
C ALA A 94 -7.03 -19.00 3.31
N THR A 95 -6.52 -19.92 4.11
CA THR A 95 -7.16 -20.48 5.29
C THR A 95 -7.01 -19.54 6.49
N LEU A 96 -7.87 -19.70 7.50
CA LEU A 96 -7.71 -18.95 8.76
C LEU A 96 -6.35 -19.19 9.43
N ALA A 97 -5.78 -20.39 9.31
CA ALA A 97 -4.46 -20.72 9.85
C ALA A 97 -3.34 -19.95 9.13
N GLU A 98 -3.40 -19.81 7.80
CA GLU A 98 -2.47 -18.97 7.05
C GLU A 98 -2.60 -17.49 7.44
N ILE A 99 -3.82 -17.02 7.69
CA ILE A 99 -4.08 -15.63 8.12
C ILE A 99 -3.51 -15.38 9.52
N GLU A 100 -3.71 -16.32 10.44
CA GLU A 100 -3.14 -16.25 11.79
C GLU A 100 -1.61 -16.21 11.75
N ALA A 101 -0.98 -17.05 10.91
CA ALA A 101 0.46 -17.05 10.71
C ALA A 101 1.00 -15.72 10.15
N GLN A 102 0.17 -14.95 9.43
CA GLN A 102 0.48 -13.62 8.93
C GLN A 102 0.08 -12.48 9.91
N GLY A 103 -0.20 -12.82 11.17
CA GLY A 103 -0.52 -11.87 12.23
C GLY A 103 -1.87 -11.17 12.03
N TRP A 104 -2.86 -11.87 11.46
CA TRP A 104 -4.20 -11.35 11.17
C TRP A 104 -4.24 -10.16 10.21
N SER A 105 -3.17 -9.94 9.44
CA SER A 105 -3.17 -8.95 8.37
C SER A 105 -4.12 -9.39 7.26
N LEU A 106 -5.02 -8.52 6.83
CA LEU A 106 -5.98 -8.82 5.76
C LEU A 106 -5.69 -8.02 4.48
N ASN A 107 -4.44 -7.57 4.33
CA ASN A 107 -3.94 -6.95 3.10
C ASN A 107 -3.76 -8.03 2.02
N PRO A 108 -4.47 -7.96 0.87
CA PRO A 108 -4.37 -8.96 -0.20
C PRO A 108 -2.95 -9.23 -0.68
N GLY A 109 -2.11 -8.19 -0.78
CA GLY A 109 -0.73 -8.31 -1.23
C GLY A 109 0.12 -9.26 -0.39
N ARG A 110 -0.28 -9.56 0.84
CA ARG A 110 0.41 -10.51 1.72
C ARG A 110 0.17 -11.97 1.34
N TYR A 111 -0.91 -12.25 0.61
CA TYR A 111 -1.33 -13.60 0.26
C TYR A 111 -1.14 -13.91 -1.21
N VAL A 112 -1.44 -12.95 -2.09
CA VAL A 112 -1.38 -13.19 -3.55
C VAL A 112 0.06 -13.26 -4.07
N GLY A 113 1.05 -12.84 -3.28
CA GLY A 113 2.45 -12.77 -3.72
C GLY A 113 2.66 -11.66 -4.73
N VAL A 114 3.72 -11.79 -5.54
CA VAL A 114 4.03 -10.84 -6.61
C VAL A 114 3.94 -11.60 -7.92
N ALA A 115 3.21 -11.07 -8.90
CA ALA A 115 3.30 -11.58 -10.26
C ALA A 115 4.76 -11.49 -10.70
N GLU A 116 5.26 -12.47 -11.46
CA GLU A 116 6.54 -12.31 -12.15
C GLU A 116 6.40 -11.13 -13.11
N ARG A 117 6.82 -9.94 -12.67
CA ARG A 117 6.90 -8.79 -13.55
C ARG A 117 8.00 -9.10 -14.56
N GLN A 118 7.68 -8.98 -15.85
CA GLN A 118 8.66 -8.50 -16.81
C GLN A 118 9.24 -7.22 -16.23
N GLU A 119 10.53 -7.27 -15.89
CA GLU A 119 11.40 -6.20 -15.42
C GLU A 119 10.62 -5.00 -14.87
N ALA A 120 10.43 -4.98 -13.55
CA ALA A 120 9.96 -3.76 -12.89
C ALA A 120 10.76 -2.58 -13.46
N GLU A 121 10.07 -1.51 -13.88
CA GLU A 121 10.71 -0.22 -14.13
C GLU A 121 11.79 -0.03 -13.07
N ASP A 122 13.01 0.19 -13.57
CA ASP A 122 14.34 0.11 -12.95
C ASP A 122 14.46 0.94 -11.66
N PHE A 123 13.65 0.61 -10.65
CA PHE A 123 13.64 1.26 -9.36
C PHE A 123 14.75 0.64 -8.55
N ASP A 124 15.93 1.23 -8.69
CA ASP A 124 17.07 0.93 -7.85
C ASP A 124 16.83 1.50 -6.44
N PHE A 125 16.22 0.67 -5.60
CA PHE A 125 15.98 0.97 -4.20
C PHE A 125 17.26 1.35 -3.47
N ALA A 126 18.40 0.72 -3.81
CA ALA A 126 19.66 0.99 -3.14
C ALA A 126 20.16 2.40 -3.50
N ALA A 127 20.17 2.76 -4.79
CA ALA A 127 20.53 4.11 -5.22
C ALA A 127 19.62 5.18 -4.61
N ARG A 128 18.30 4.95 -4.56
CA ARG A 128 17.38 5.92 -3.96
C ARG A 128 17.55 6.05 -2.44
N LEU A 129 17.86 4.96 -1.75
CA LEU A 129 18.12 4.97 -0.32
C LEU A 129 19.43 5.72 -0.02
N GLU A 130 20.46 5.51 -0.84
CA GLU A 130 21.74 6.19 -0.71
C GLU A 130 21.58 7.70 -0.89
N GLU A 131 20.91 8.15 -1.96
CA GLU A 131 20.59 9.56 -2.21
C GLU A 131 19.86 10.20 -1.01
N LEU A 132 18.82 9.53 -0.49
CA LEU A 132 18.07 10.03 0.66
C LEU A 132 18.91 10.08 1.94
N ASN A 133 19.85 9.16 2.12
CA ASN A 133 20.73 9.14 3.28
C ASN A 133 21.80 10.25 3.19
N GLU A 134 22.32 10.54 2.01
CA GLU A 134 23.21 11.68 1.79
C GLU A 134 22.51 13.01 2.09
N GLU A 135 21.28 13.18 1.60
CA GLU A 135 20.46 14.36 1.91
C GLU A 135 20.22 14.49 3.42
N LEU A 136 19.92 13.39 4.10
CA LEU A 136 19.74 13.36 5.56
C LEU A 136 21.01 13.79 6.31
N GLU A 137 22.18 13.34 5.89
CA GLU A 137 23.45 13.73 6.52
C GLU A 137 23.76 15.22 6.34
N ILE A 138 23.49 15.77 5.15
CA ILE A 138 23.62 17.23 4.92
C ILE A 138 22.70 18.00 5.88
N LEU A 139 21.43 17.60 5.96
CA LEU A 139 20.47 18.24 6.87
C LEU A 139 20.87 18.11 8.34
N ASN A 140 21.52 17.00 8.74
CA ASN A 140 22.03 16.82 10.10
C ASN A 140 23.19 17.78 10.41
N VAL A 141 24.11 18.01 9.46
CA VAL A 141 25.16 19.04 9.60
C VAL A 141 24.54 20.43 9.66
N GLU A 142 23.56 20.67 8.79
CA GLU A 142 22.58 21.76 8.77
C GLU A 142 22.13 22.16 10.19
N ALA A 143 21.45 21.19 10.80
CA ALA A 143 20.85 21.30 12.12
C ALA A 143 21.88 21.55 13.23
N ARG A 144 23.02 20.86 13.22
CA ARG A 144 24.08 21.05 14.24
C ARG A 144 24.64 22.46 14.22
N GLY A 145 24.87 23.05 13.05
CA GLY A 145 25.34 24.43 12.95
C GLY A 145 24.32 25.44 13.51
N LEU A 146 23.04 25.19 13.28
CA LEU A 146 21.96 25.98 13.89
C LEU A 146 21.90 25.79 15.41
N GLU A 147 22.04 24.56 15.91
CA GLU A 147 22.10 24.26 17.34
C GLU A 147 23.25 25.00 18.03
N GLU A 148 24.44 25.02 17.44
CA GLU A 148 25.60 25.77 17.95
C GLU A 148 25.32 27.27 18.00
N THR A 149 24.79 27.83 16.90
CA THR A 149 24.43 29.26 16.83
C THR A 149 23.40 29.65 17.89
N ILE A 150 22.40 28.78 18.12
CA ILE A 150 21.39 28.99 19.16
C ILE A 150 22.05 28.95 20.55
N ALA A 151 22.92 27.99 20.81
CA ALA A 151 23.62 27.86 22.08
C ALA A 151 24.49 29.10 22.39
N GLU A 152 25.24 29.60 21.39
CA GLU A 152 26.03 30.83 21.50
C GLU A 152 25.15 32.05 21.81
N ASN A 153 24.07 32.24 21.06
CA ASN A 153 23.14 33.35 21.28
C ASN A 153 22.49 33.29 22.67
N VAL A 154 22.14 32.10 23.15
CA VAL A 154 21.58 31.92 24.50
C VAL A 154 22.61 32.29 25.57
N MET A 155 23.88 31.90 25.42
CA MET A 155 24.92 32.30 26.37
C MET A 155 25.08 33.82 26.45
N ILE A 156 25.14 34.50 25.30
CA ILE A 156 25.24 35.97 25.23
C ILE A 156 24.07 36.61 25.98
N LEU A 157 22.83 36.16 25.72
CA LEU A 157 21.65 36.69 26.39
C LEU A 157 21.67 36.47 27.91
N LEU A 158 22.18 35.32 28.38
CA LEU A 158 22.30 35.04 29.80
C LEU A 158 23.35 35.93 30.48
N GLU A 159 24.49 36.18 29.84
CA GLU A 159 25.54 37.09 30.34
C GLU A 159 25.02 38.54 30.46
N ASP A 160 24.29 39.01 29.45
CA ASP A 160 23.66 40.33 29.47
C ASP A 160 22.66 40.48 30.62
N ILE A 161 21.81 39.47 30.86
CA ILE A 161 20.85 39.45 31.98
C ILE A 161 21.58 39.49 33.34
N VAL A 162 22.67 38.75 33.51
CA VAL A 162 23.48 38.76 34.75
C VAL A 162 24.13 40.13 34.97
N THR A 163 24.61 40.77 33.92
CA THR A 163 25.25 42.09 34.01
C THR A 163 24.25 43.20 34.39
N ILE A 164 23.04 43.16 33.84
CA ILE A 164 21.95 44.10 34.18
C ILE A 164 21.45 43.90 35.63
N SER A 165 21.38 42.66 36.11
CA SER A 165 20.95 42.39 37.49
C SER A 165 22.02 42.72 38.54
N GLY A 166 23.31 42.54 38.22
CA GLY A 166 24.43 42.89 39.10
C GLY A 166 24.62 44.40 39.31
N THR A 167 24.28 45.21 38.31
CA THR A 167 24.34 46.69 38.40
C THR A 167 23.19 47.29 39.20
N CYS A 168 22.05 46.59 39.33
CA CYS A 168 20.89 47.05 40.08
C CYS A 168 20.99 46.81 41.60
N SER A 169 21.91 45.95 42.07
CA SER A 169 22.14 45.69 43.51
C SER A 169 23.17 46.61 44.18
N GLN A 170 23.76 47.57 43.46
CA GLN A 170 24.74 48.52 44.01
C GLN A 170 24.24 49.96 44.19
N ASN A 171 22.93 50.20 44.08
CA ASN A 171 22.30 51.49 44.41
C ASN A 171 21.24 51.34 45.50
#